data_AF-A0A933J6N2-F1
#
_entry.id   AF-A0A933J6N2-F1
#
_cell.length_a   1.000
_cell.length_b   1.000
_cell.length_c   1.000
_cell.angle_alpha   90.00
_cell.angle_beta   90.00
_cell.angle_gamma   90.00
#
_symmetry.space_group_name_H-M   'P 1'
#
loop_
_entity.id
_entity.type
_entity.pdbx_description
1 polymer ?
#
loop_
_entity_poly.entity_id
_entity_poly.type
_entity_poly.pdbx_seq_one_letter_code
_entity_poly.pdbx_strand_id
1 'polypeptide(L)'
;MNGWTGKILEIDLTAATIKSHALDMDMARRFLGGRGLGARLLWDAVGPNVEPLSPDNVLIFATGPLTATGYQTSNRFSVANALAAYKIVVLRGHGSFAIGQTLDEAFHWTSTLEEACEIALKAKLIDEPFIEYRKMSEGYAKW
;
A
#
# COMPACT_ATOMS: atom_id res chain seq x y z
N MET A 1 0.09 -7.16 -24.25
CA MET A 1 -0.69 -6.89 -23.03
C MET A 1 0.26 -7.19 -21.88
N ASN A 2 0.99 -6.20 -21.38
CA ASN A 2 2.16 -6.45 -20.54
C ASN A 2 1.86 -5.91 -19.15
N GLY A 3 1.39 -6.78 -18.24
CA GLY A 3 1.25 -6.49 -16.81
C GLY A 3 -0.10 -6.85 -16.19
N TRP A 4 -1.22 -6.46 -16.81
CA TRP A 4 -2.56 -6.82 -16.31
C TRP A 4 -3.07 -8.13 -16.92
N THR A 5 -3.71 -8.96 -16.10
CA THR A 5 -4.46 -10.15 -16.53
C THR A 5 -5.75 -9.82 -17.28
N GLY A 6 -6.22 -8.57 -17.21
CA GLY A 6 -7.39 -8.08 -17.97
C GLY A 6 -8.75 -8.61 -17.49
N LYS A 7 -8.82 -9.17 -16.29
CA LYS A 7 -10.04 -9.77 -15.72
C LYS A 7 -10.27 -9.28 -14.30
N ILE A 8 -11.55 -9.14 -13.96
CA ILE A 8 -12.03 -8.95 -12.59
C ILE A 8 -12.85 -10.18 -12.21
N LEU A 9 -12.65 -10.66 -10.99
CA LEU A 9 -13.47 -11.69 -10.37
C LEU A 9 -14.33 -11.04 -9.30
N GLU A 10 -15.64 -11.20 -9.42
CA GLU A 10 -16.64 -10.71 -8.49
C GLU A 10 -17.24 -11.90 -7.74
N ILE A 11 -17.23 -11.82 -6.41
CA ILE A 11 -17.71 -12.87 -5.53
C ILE A 11 -18.79 -12.28 -4.63
N ASP A 12 -20.01 -12.79 -4.75
CA ASP A 12 -21.11 -12.45 -3.86
C ASP A 12 -21.21 -13.54 -2.79
N LEU A 13 -20.90 -13.18 -1.55
CA LEU A 13 -20.94 -14.10 -0.40
C LEU A 13 -22.36 -14.40 0.08
N THR A 14 -23.31 -13.50 -0.18
CA THR A 14 -24.73 -13.67 0.19
C THR A 14 -25.41 -14.65 -0.77
N ALA A 15 -25.22 -14.43 -2.08
CA ALA A 15 -25.78 -15.30 -3.12
C ALA A 15 -24.92 -16.55 -3.38
N ALA A 16 -23.72 -16.63 -2.79
CA ALA A 16 -22.72 -17.66 -3.04
C ALA A 16 -22.39 -17.82 -4.55
N THR A 17 -22.23 -16.70 -5.25
CA THR A 17 -21.94 -16.70 -6.70
C THR A 17 -20.57 -16.13 -7.04
N ILE A 18 -20.02 -16.57 -8.17
CA ILE A 18 -18.75 -16.10 -8.71
C ILE A 18 -18.95 -15.73 -10.17
N LYS A 19 -18.57 -14.51 -10.54
CA LYS A 19 -18.65 -14.01 -11.92
C LYS A 19 -17.30 -13.43 -12.32
N SER A 20 -16.92 -13.62 -13.58
CA SER A 20 -15.74 -12.96 -14.15
C SER A 20 -16.16 -12.02 -15.28
N HIS A 21 -15.60 -10.83 -15.29
CA HIS A 21 -15.79 -9.87 -16.39
C HIS A 21 -14.45 -9.26 -16.82
N ALA A 22 -14.45 -8.66 -18.01
CA ALA A 22 -13.27 -8.00 -18.54
C ALA A 22 -12.97 -6.72 -17.73
N LEU A 23 -11.69 -6.51 -17.40
CA LEU A 23 -11.23 -5.25 -16.84
C LEU A 23 -11.27 -4.17 -17.92
N ASP A 24 -11.88 -3.02 -17.62
CA ASP A 24 -11.72 -1.82 -18.43
C ASP A 24 -10.23 -1.41 -18.46
N MET A 25 -9.61 -1.57 -19.61
CA MET A 25 -8.20 -1.33 -19.79
C MET A 25 -7.84 0.15 -19.82
N ASP A 26 -8.78 1.05 -20.12
CA ASP A 26 -8.55 2.49 -20.06
C ASP A 26 -8.55 2.96 -18.61
N MET A 27 -9.46 2.44 -17.80
CA MET A 27 -9.39 2.59 -16.34
C MET A 27 -8.08 2.01 -15.79
N ALA A 28 -7.70 0.77 -16.18
CA ALA A 28 -6.47 0.14 -15.70
C ALA A 28 -5.22 0.96 -16.02
N ARG A 29 -5.15 1.59 -17.21
CA ARG A 29 -4.05 2.49 -17.59
C ARG A 29 -4.05 3.79 -16.80
N ARG A 30 -5.22 4.39 -16.57
CA ARG A 30 -5.36 5.65 -15.83
C ARG A 30 -4.99 5.51 -14.36
N PHE A 31 -5.35 4.39 -13.75
CA PHE A 31 -5.16 4.15 -12.31
C PHE A 31 -4.04 3.16 -11.98
N LEU A 32 -3.28 2.74 -13.00
CA LEU A 32 -2.09 1.89 -12.95
C LEU A 32 -2.24 0.51 -12.29
N GLY A 33 -3.31 0.18 -11.56
CA GLY A 33 -3.44 -1.06 -10.80
C GLY A 33 -3.26 -0.87 -9.30
N GLY A 34 -3.21 -1.98 -8.55
CA GLY A 34 -2.96 -2.00 -7.10
C GLY A 34 -3.93 -1.08 -6.35
N ARG A 35 -3.39 -0.21 -5.49
CA ARG A 35 -4.18 0.74 -4.69
C ARG A 35 -4.99 1.72 -5.55
N GLY A 36 -4.43 2.23 -6.65
CA GLY A 36 -5.11 3.20 -7.51
C GLY A 36 -6.35 2.62 -8.16
N LEU A 37 -6.22 1.44 -8.77
CA LEU A 37 -7.35 0.73 -9.36
C LEU A 37 -8.34 0.26 -8.29
N GLY A 38 -7.86 -0.23 -7.16
CA GLY A 38 -8.71 -0.64 -6.03
C GLY A 38 -9.57 0.51 -5.49
N ALA A 39 -8.99 1.69 -5.29
CA ALA A 39 -9.72 2.87 -4.84
C ALA A 39 -10.77 3.33 -5.85
N ARG A 40 -10.45 3.28 -7.15
CA ARG A 40 -11.40 3.62 -8.22
C ARG A 40 -12.58 2.63 -8.25
N LEU A 41 -12.31 1.33 -8.16
CA LEU A 41 -13.35 0.30 -8.12
C LEU A 41 -14.24 0.45 -6.87
N LEU A 42 -13.65 0.75 -5.71
CA LEU A 42 -14.39 1.00 -4.48
C LEU A 42 -15.33 2.20 -4.65
N TRP A 43 -14.81 3.30 -5.19
CA TRP A 43 -15.61 4.50 -5.46
C TRP A 43 -16.80 4.22 -6.37
N ASP A 44 -16.58 3.49 -7.47
CA ASP A 44 -17.63 3.16 -8.44
C ASP A 44 -18.65 2.15 -7.87
N ALA A 45 -18.24 1.25 -6.97
CA ALA A 45 -19.11 0.22 -6.39
C ALA A 45 -20.02 0.75 -5.29
N VAL A 46 -19.50 1.55 -4.35
CA VAL A 46 -20.21 1.89 -3.10
C VAL A 46 -20.19 3.37 -2.73
N GLY A 47 -19.30 4.17 -3.34
CA GLY A 47 -19.18 5.60 -3.05
C GLY A 47 -18.77 5.91 -1.60
N PRO A 48 -18.93 7.18 -1.15
CA PRO A 48 -18.42 7.63 0.16
C PRO A 48 -19.37 7.37 1.33
N ASN A 49 -20.64 7.03 1.07
CA ASN A 49 -21.69 7.00 2.10
C ASN A 49 -22.04 5.59 2.58
N VAL A 50 -21.33 4.57 2.11
CA VAL A 50 -21.57 3.19 2.55
C VAL A 50 -21.13 3.00 3.99
N GLU A 51 -21.97 2.33 4.78
CA GLU A 51 -21.60 1.97 6.14
C GLU A 51 -20.49 0.89 6.13
N PRO A 52 -19.37 1.05 6.87
CA PRO A 52 -18.20 0.19 6.72
C PRO A 52 -18.45 -1.31 6.95
N LEU A 53 -19.42 -1.66 7.79
CA LEU A 53 -19.77 -3.04 8.14
C LEU A 53 -21.08 -3.51 7.50
N SER A 54 -21.66 -2.71 6.59
CA SER A 54 -22.86 -3.12 5.86
C SER A 54 -22.55 -4.27 4.89
N PRO A 55 -23.49 -5.21 4.67
CA PRO A 55 -23.38 -6.18 3.58
C PRO A 55 -23.29 -5.54 2.18
N ASP A 56 -23.67 -4.26 2.04
CA ASP A 56 -23.53 -3.52 0.79
C ASP A 56 -22.09 -3.03 0.53
N ASN A 57 -21.21 -3.08 1.55
CA ASN A 57 -19.82 -2.70 1.40
C ASN A 57 -19.02 -3.80 0.69
N VAL A 58 -17.99 -3.40 -0.06
CA VAL A 58 -17.18 -4.33 -0.86
C VAL A 58 -15.74 -4.42 -0.34
N LEU A 59 -15.19 -5.63 -0.35
CA LEU A 59 -13.77 -5.88 -0.08
C LEU A 59 -13.03 -6.12 -1.40
N ILE A 60 -12.03 -5.30 -1.70
CA ILE A 60 -11.34 -5.33 -2.99
C ILE A 60 -9.87 -5.76 -2.82
N PHE A 61 -9.50 -6.85 -3.49
CA PHE A 61 -8.12 -7.29 -3.64
C PHE A 61 -7.62 -6.92 -5.03
N ALA A 62 -6.81 -5.85 -5.13
CA ALA A 62 -6.26 -5.38 -6.39
C ALA A 62 -4.73 -5.48 -6.42
N THR A 63 -4.18 -6.06 -7.49
CA THR A 63 -2.75 -6.16 -7.73
C THR A 63 -2.30 -5.14 -8.78
N GLY A 64 -1.01 -4.79 -8.76
CA GLY A 64 -0.41 -3.92 -9.76
C GLY A 64 0.09 -4.72 -10.97
N PRO A 65 0.32 -4.08 -12.13
CA PRO A 65 0.77 -4.72 -13.36
C PRO A 65 2.17 -5.32 -13.26
N LEU A 66 2.96 -4.91 -12.26
CA LEU A 66 4.26 -5.50 -12.00
C LEU A 66 4.18 -6.68 -11.01
N THR A 67 3.04 -6.91 -10.35
CA THR A 67 2.90 -8.01 -9.39
C THR A 67 3.19 -9.34 -10.09
N ALA A 68 4.12 -10.11 -9.52
CA ALA A 68 4.57 -11.41 -10.02
C ALA A 68 5.28 -11.41 -11.40
N THR A 69 5.78 -10.28 -11.89
CA THR A 69 6.54 -10.21 -13.15
C THR A 69 8.06 -10.46 -13.00
N GLY A 70 8.56 -10.63 -11.77
CA GLY A 70 10.00 -10.78 -11.49
C GLY A 70 10.80 -9.48 -11.52
N TYR A 71 10.14 -8.33 -11.76
CA TYR A 71 10.76 -7.01 -11.60
C TYR A 71 11.20 -6.80 -10.13
N GLN A 72 12.34 -6.16 -9.89
CA GLN A 72 12.83 -5.95 -8.53
C GLN A 72 11.79 -5.15 -7.73
N THR A 73 11.54 -5.59 -6.49
CA THR A 73 10.45 -5.10 -5.62
C THR A 73 9.01 -5.38 -6.08
N SER A 74 8.81 -6.11 -7.19
CA SER A 74 7.47 -6.52 -7.68
C SER A 74 6.99 -7.84 -7.07
N ASN A 75 7.90 -8.54 -6.42
CA ASN A 75 7.68 -9.49 -5.35
C ASN A 75 8.16 -8.86 -4.03
N ARG A 76 7.41 -8.99 -2.94
CA ARG A 76 7.73 -8.35 -1.63
C ARG A 76 8.99 -8.93 -0.95
N PHE A 77 9.87 -9.64 -1.67
CA PHE A 77 11.06 -10.31 -1.15
C PHE A 77 12.08 -9.32 -0.55
N SER A 78 12.28 -8.17 -1.18
CA SER A 78 13.18 -7.14 -0.65
C SER A 78 12.67 -6.56 0.68
N VAL A 79 11.36 -6.36 0.79
CA VAL A 79 10.70 -5.87 2.01
C VAL A 79 10.77 -6.90 3.12
N ALA A 80 10.44 -8.17 2.81
CA ALA A 80 10.52 -9.25 3.78
C ALA A 80 11.95 -9.44 4.34
N ASN A 81 12.96 -9.37 3.47
CA ASN A 81 14.36 -9.47 3.89
C ASN A 81 14.79 -8.24 4.74
N ALA A 82 14.39 -7.03 4.37
CA ALA A 82 14.68 -5.85 5.17
C ALA A 82 13.98 -5.91 6.55
N LEU A 83 12.75 -6.41 6.60
CA LEU A 83 11.99 -6.59 7.85
C LEU A 83 12.57 -7.70 8.75
N ALA A 84 13.47 -8.54 8.24
CA ALA A 84 14.22 -9.46 9.09
C ALA A 84 15.26 -8.73 9.98
N ALA A 85 15.73 -7.56 9.54
CA ALA A 85 16.71 -6.75 10.27
C ALA A 85 16.10 -5.51 10.93
N TYR A 86 14.96 -5.02 10.44
CA TYR A 86 14.32 -3.80 10.90
C TYR A 86 12.84 -4.03 11.25
N LYS A 87 12.35 -3.42 12.33
CA LYS A 87 10.94 -3.52 12.73
C LYS A 87 9.98 -2.78 11.80
N ILE A 88 10.50 -1.74 11.13
CA ILE A 88 9.77 -0.93 10.17
C ILE A 88 10.70 -0.48 9.04
N VAL A 89 10.17 -0.43 7.83
CA VAL A 89 10.86 0.07 6.64
C VAL A 89 9.92 1.00 5.86
N VAL A 90 10.49 2.04 5.25
CA VAL A 90 9.76 2.92 4.35
C VAL A 90 10.23 2.69 2.93
N LEU A 91 9.30 2.30 2.06
CA LEU A 91 9.53 2.25 0.63
C LEU A 91 9.01 3.53 0.01
N ARG A 92 9.90 4.28 -0.65
CA ARG A 92 9.53 5.50 -1.38
C ARG A 92 8.42 5.18 -2.39
N GLY A 93 7.31 5.92 -2.31
CA GLY A 93 6.13 5.74 -3.17
C GLY A 93 5.18 4.60 -2.79
N HIS A 94 5.49 3.77 -1.79
CA HIS A 94 4.64 2.66 -1.34
C HIS A 94 4.17 2.81 0.12
N GLY A 95 4.95 3.52 0.93
CA GLY A 95 4.65 3.80 2.33
C GLY A 95 5.46 2.94 3.31
N SER A 96 5.01 2.93 4.56
CA SER A 96 5.59 2.16 5.65
C SER A 96 5.14 0.69 5.60
N PHE A 97 6.05 -0.20 5.96
CA PHE A 97 5.78 -1.61 6.21
C PHE A 97 6.43 -1.95 7.54
N ALA A 98 5.68 -2.60 8.43
CA ALA A 98 6.19 -3.02 9.73
C ALA A 98 5.91 -4.50 9.98
N ILE A 99 6.68 -5.08 10.90
CA ILE A 99 6.51 -6.43 11.38
C ILE A 99 6.37 -6.45 12.91
N GLY A 100 5.56 -7.37 13.42
CA GLY A 100 5.36 -7.62 14.83
C GLY A 100 4.95 -9.07 15.05
N GLN A 101 5.03 -9.54 16.29
CA GLN A 101 4.46 -10.82 16.72
C GLN A 101 2.93 -10.80 16.61
N THR A 102 2.34 -9.61 16.77
CA THR A 102 0.90 -9.35 16.59
C THR A 102 0.68 -8.22 15.59
N LEU A 103 -0.56 -8.11 15.11
CA LEU A 103 -0.96 -7.00 14.27
C LEU A 103 -0.83 -5.66 15.01
N ASP A 104 -1.14 -5.63 16.31
CA ASP A 104 -1.02 -4.44 17.15
C ASP A 104 0.43 -3.96 17.27
N GLU A 105 1.40 -4.88 17.40
CA GLU A 105 2.82 -4.51 17.41
C GLU A 105 3.23 -3.92 16.06
N ALA A 106 2.81 -4.52 14.94
CA ALA A 106 3.09 -3.98 13.62
C ALA A 106 2.46 -2.58 13.42
N PHE A 107 1.21 -2.40 13.88
CA PHE A 107 0.51 -1.12 13.82
C PHE A 107 1.20 -0.05 14.66
N HIS A 108 1.63 -0.39 15.88
CA HIS A 108 2.36 0.50 16.76
C HIS A 108 3.61 1.09 16.10
N TRP A 109 4.37 0.26 15.39
CA TRP A 109 5.55 0.73 14.65
C TRP A 109 5.18 1.70 13.52
N THR A 110 4.13 1.41 12.74
CA THR A 110 3.69 2.30 11.67
C THR A 110 3.22 3.65 12.19
N SER A 111 2.43 3.67 13.26
CA SER A 111 1.94 4.92 13.87
C SER A 111 3.09 5.72 14.49
N THR A 112 4.02 5.06 15.18
CA THR A 112 5.18 5.73 15.78
C THR A 112 6.05 6.42 14.73
N LEU A 113 6.24 5.78 13.57
CA LEU A 113 6.96 6.40 12.46
C LEU A 113 6.22 7.62 11.90
N GLU A 114 4.91 7.52 11.69
CA GLU A 114 4.10 8.63 11.17
C GLU A 114 4.17 9.85 12.10
N GLU A 115 3.99 9.65 13.41
CA GLU A 115 4.10 10.69 14.43
C GLU A 115 5.52 11.29 14.47
N ALA A 116 6.56 10.46 14.42
CA ALA A 116 7.95 10.94 14.39
C ALA A 116 8.24 11.79 13.15
N CYS A 117 7.73 11.40 11.98
CA CYS A 117 7.82 12.19 10.76
C CYS A 117 7.07 13.52 10.87
N GLU A 118 5.89 13.53 11.48
CA GLU A 118 5.12 14.76 11.69
C GLU A 118 5.83 15.72 12.65
N ILE A 119 6.37 15.22 13.77
CA ILE A 119 7.18 16.02 14.70
C ILE A 119 8.39 16.61 13.99
N ALA A 120 9.13 15.81 13.22
CA ALA A 120 10.30 16.29 12.47
C ALA A 120 9.93 17.35 11.43
N LEU A 121 8.76 17.22 10.78
CA LEU A 121 8.26 18.22 9.84
C LEU A 121 7.88 19.52 10.56
N LYS A 122 7.15 19.43 11.68
CA LYS A 122 6.76 20.58 12.49
C LYS A 122 7.97 21.33 13.04
N ALA A 123 8.98 20.62 13.55
CA ALA A 123 10.23 21.22 14.02
C ALA A 123 10.92 22.02 12.90
N LYS A 124 10.99 21.47 11.68
CA LYS A 124 11.52 22.19 10.51
C LYS A 124 10.71 23.44 10.14
N LEU A 125 9.40 23.41 10.30
CA LEU A 125 8.54 24.56 9.98
C LEU A 125 8.75 25.75 10.93
N ILE A 126 9.21 25.49 12.15
CA ILE A 126 9.49 26.53 13.15
C ILE A 126 10.98 26.83 13.30
N ASP A 127 11.82 26.28 12.40
CA ASP A 127 13.29 26.38 12.43
C ASP A 127 13.91 25.90 13.77
N GLU A 128 13.24 24.96 14.44
CA GLU A 128 13.75 24.36 15.68
C GLU A 128 14.86 23.35 15.35
N PRO A 129 16.02 23.41 16.03
CA PRO A 129 17.10 22.47 15.80
C PRO A 129 16.66 21.02 16.06
N PHE A 130 16.76 20.17 15.04
CA PHE A 130 16.43 18.76 15.14
C PHE A 130 17.69 17.89 14.98
N ILE A 131 18.03 17.13 16.01
CA ILE A 131 19.15 16.18 15.96
C ILE A 131 18.64 14.86 15.41
N GLU A 132 19.13 14.50 14.23
CA GLU A 132 18.77 13.23 13.59
C GLU A 132 19.91 12.22 13.70
N TYR A 133 19.68 11.15 14.45
CA TYR A 133 20.63 10.05 14.58
C TYR A 133 20.46 9.06 13.43
N ARG A 134 21.11 9.32 12.30
CA ARG A 134 21.12 8.40 11.16
C ARG A 134 22.37 7.52 11.17
N LYS A 135 22.19 6.20 11.22
CA LYS A 135 23.27 5.26 10.89
C LYS A 135 23.35 5.12 9.35
N MET A 136 24.51 5.35 8.75
CA MET A 136 24.77 5.28 7.30
C MET A 136 24.12 6.37 6.40
N SER A 137 23.85 7.58 6.92
CA SER A 137 23.25 8.68 6.13
C SER A 137 24.10 9.17 4.96
N GLU A 138 25.42 9.06 5.05
CA GLU A 138 26.35 9.54 4.01
C GLU A 138 26.17 8.81 2.67
N GLY A 139 25.60 7.60 2.68
CA GLY A 139 25.31 6.81 1.48
C GLY A 139 24.08 7.29 0.67
N TYR A 140 23.29 8.22 1.21
CA TYR A 140 22.11 8.76 0.50
C TYR A 140 22.39 10.05 -0.27
N ALA A 141 23.57 10.66 -0.10
CA ALA A 141 23.96 11.88 -0.80
C ALA A 141 24.44 11.65 -2.26
N LYS A 142 24.60 10.39 -2.68
CA LYS A 142 25.04 10.01 -4.02
C LYS A 142 24.06 9.01 -4.64
N TRP A 143 23.02 9.53 -5.30
CA TRP A 143 22.19 8.80 -6.27
C TRP A 143 21.80 9.75 -7.39
#